data_AF-A0A6C2UR31-F1
#
_entry.id   AF-A0A6C2UR31-F1
#
_cell.length_a   1.000
_cell.length_b   1.000
_cell.length_c   1.000
_cell.angle_alpha   90.00
_cell.angle_beta   90.00
_cell.angle_gamma   90.00
#
_symmetry.space_group_name_H-M   'P 1'
#
loop_
_entity.id
_entity.type
_entity.pdbx_description
1 polymer ?
#
loop_
_entity_poly.entity_id
_entity_poly.type
_entity_poly.pdbx_seq_one_letter_code
_entity_poly.pdbx_strand_id
1 'polypeptide(L)'
;MKYFSKQIIDVALKELVPYKTFFGITFLVAKAHELPVGDQTKLKLDTLNREFMDEHYRIHPDSEYYLRVFKFNSPEFWLTPKYPETGLQSINTRSFKEVFLHTVNTDLWGWDEDYISLLSEKLHPRGKMPLAYIVIWICRNVPWDESWSIQDIIKRFIEDYHLTQEELSTLFDTSVLPELNNDSNTFQPVPVKWNEVLERYPRPPDVKQEKGGILSYLETTNLGPADSFQLAPKERINVITGDNGLGKTFLFDIAFWAMTQEWPRSAPIYPSGLNPKKTEIKHAMAGENPRFPHVSKYNYKIGDWQSSKKRATLPGLVLYVQSNGDCVFWDPVGLSESKHYNNSFLELSFPELWDGKPRVCEGLIRDWVKWQHTVDSSPFMTLKDVLIALSPPDLGGFEIRNPIRLNDDPREIPTLSHTYGEVPITKASAGVKRILSLAYAMIWFWEEHKVRAKTRGLQLESQMVILIDEIDAHLHPKWQRTILPSILKAINKLHTELDVQLLVATHSPFVVASLENLYTPSKDGVFNFKLTTSGISLEMIEFINRGPIGRYLTSTLFDLGEPRSNGGEKIIADARRLIDSGTEEKLLIQKVHDNLQTWLADDDPFWPEWLFFSDDYLED
;
A
#
# COMPACT_ATOMS: atom_id res chain seq x y z
N MET A 1 26.02 -20.92 -4.98
CA MET A 1 25.86 -20.77 -3.51
C MET A 1 24.37 -20.78 -3.20
N LYS A 2 23.99 -21.35 -2.06
CA LYS A 2 22.59 -21.45 -1.62
C LYS A 2 22.40 -21.05 -0.16
N TYR A 3 21.18 -20.66 0.19
CA TYR A 3 20.75 -20.21 1.51
C TYR A 3 19.49 -20.97 1.92
N PHE A 4 19.19 -21.02 3.22
CA PHE A 4 17.92 -21.58 3.67
C PHE A 4 16.72 -20.81 3.11
N SER A 5 15.70 -21.54 2.67
CA SER A 5 14.48 -20.95 2.13
C SER A 5 13.69 -20.20 3.19
N LYS A 6 12.94 -19.17 2.78
CA LYS A 6 12.00 -18.49 3.69
C LYS A 6 11.01 -19.47 4.33
N GLN A 7 10.52 -20.43 3.54
CA GLN A 7 9.57 -21.42 4.01
C GLN A 7 10.13 -22.24 5.17
N ILE A 8 11.40 -22.68 5.11
CA ILE A 8 11.96 -23.50 6.17
C ILE A 8 12.37 -22.69 7.41
N ILE A 9 12.77 -21.42 7.22
CA ILE A 9 13.00 -20.49 8.33
C ILE A 9 11.70 -20.26 9.13
N ASP A 10 10.58 -20.06 8.44
CA ASP A 10 9.26 -19.90 9.08
C ASP A 10 8.86 -21.14 9.91
N VAL A 11 9.17 -22.34 9.40
CA VAL A 11 8.92 -23.60 10.13
C VAL A 11 9.83 -23.68 11.36
N ALA A 12 11.12 -23.42 11.22
CA ALA A 12 12.07 -23.43 12.33
C ALA A 12 11.63 -22.47 13.46
N LEU A 13 11.25 -21.24 13.12
CA LEU A 13 10.78 -20.25 14.07
C LEU A 13 9.56 -20.74 14.88
N LYS A 14 8.63 -21.46 14.24
CA LYS A 14 7.45 -22.01 14.91
C LYS A 14 7.79 -23.16 15.85
N GLU A 15 8.68 -24.06 15.41
CA GLU A 15 9.04 -25.27 16.17
C GLU A 15 9.97 -24.97 17.35
N LEU A 16 10.70 -23.85 17.33
CA LEU A 16 11.60 -23.45 18.43
C LEU A 16 10.88 -22.76 19.60
N VAL A 17 9.69 -22.17 19.39
CA VAL A 17 8.92 -21.42 20.41
C VAL A 17 8.74 -22.15 21.75
N PRO A 18 8.47 -23.48 21.80
CA PRO A 18 8.22 -24.16 23.07
C PRO A 18 9.45 -24.29 23.97
N TYR A 19 10.65 -24.16 23.42
CA TYR A 19 11.89 -24.53 24.10
C TYR A 19 12.53 -23.35 24.85
N LYS A 20 13.39 -23.62 25.84
CA LYS A 20 14.01 -22.57 26.67
C LYS A 20 15.15 -21.87 25.92
N THR A 21 15.21 -20.55 26.03
CA THR A 21 16.21 -19.68 25.39
C THR A 21 17.66 -20.07 25.67
N PHE A 22 17.94 -20.64 26.86
CA PHE A 22 19.30 -21.07 27.25
C PHE A 22 19.98 -21.96 26.20
N PHE A 23 19.26 -22.95 25.67
CA PHE A 23 19.81 -23.92 24.71
C PHE A 23 20.14 -23.30 23.35
N GLY A 24 19.42 -22.26 22.95
CA GLY A 24 19.61 -21.57 21.67
C GLY A 24 20.60 -20.41 21.71
N ILE A 25 21.09 -20.03 22.89
CA ILE A 25 21.99 -18.89 23.08
C ILE A 25 23.16 -19.28 24.00
N THR A 26 22.99 -19.23 25.32
CA THR A 26 24.09 -19.42 26.28
C THR A 26 24.81 -20.75 26.10
N PHE A 27 24.06 -21.85 25.89
CA PHE A 27 24.66 -23.16 25.65
C PHE A 27 25.59 -23.13 24.43
N LEU A 28 25.09 -22.65 23.29
CA LEU A 28 25.89 -22.54 22.06
C LEU A 28 27.10 -21.61 22.24
N VAL A 29 26.94 -20.47 22.91
CA VAL A 29 28.04 -19.54 23.18
C VAL A 29 29.13 -20.20 24.04
N ALA A 30 28.76 -20.87 25.12
CA ALA A 30 29.71 -21.56 25.99
C ALA A 30 30.42 -22.71 25.27
N LYS A 31 29.72 -23.38 24.36
CA LYS A 31 30.24 -24.48 23.56
C LYS A 31 31.19 -24.02 22.44
N ALA A 32 30.85 -22.94 21.73
CA ALA A 32 31.73 -22.31 20.73
C ALA A 32 33.04 -21.76 21.33
N HIS A 33 33.06 -21.48 22.64
CA HIS A 33 34.23 -21.00 23.37
C HIS A 33 34.85 -22.05 24.29
N GLU A 34 34.51 -23.33 24.08
CA GLU A 34 35.13 -24.49 24.76
C GLU A 34 35.20 -24.34 26.29
N LEU A 35 34.09 -23.91 26.92
CA LEU A 35 34.02 -23.77 28.37
C LEU A 35 34.40 -25.11 29.06
N PRO A 36 35.34 -25.12 30.02
CA PRO A 36 35.84 -26.36 30.63
C PRO A 36 34.79 -27.01 31.54
N VAL A 37 34.89 -28.33 31.70
CA VAL A 37 34.03 -29.14 32.59
C VAL A 37 34.81 -29.45 33.87
N GLY A 38 34.20 -29.21 35.04
CA GLY A 38 34.82 -29.46 36.34
C GLY A 38 35.85 -28.42 36.78
N ASP A 39 36.16 -27.42 35.94
CA ASP A 39 37.10 -26.33 36.23
C ASP A 39 36.54 -24.99 35.73
N GLN A 40 37.14 -23.87 36.13
CA GLN A 40 36.74 -22.52 35.73
C GLN A 40 37.78 -21.85 34.83
N THR A 41 37.33 -21.18 33.78
CA THR A 41 38.15 -20.28 32.97
C THR A 41 37.58 -18.87 32.97
N LYS A 42 38.43 -17.89 32.62
CA LYS A 42 38.00 -16.50 32.48
C LYS A 42 37.30 -16.31 31.14
N LEU A 43 35.97 -16.17 31.16
CA LEU A 43 35.13 -15.96 29.99
C LEU A 43 34.11 -14.85 30.25
N LYS A 44 34.09 -13.82 29.39
CA LYS A 44 33.11 -12.72 29.46
C LYS A 44 31.77 -13.15 28.85
N LEU A 45 31.11 -14.12 29.48
CA LEU A 45 29.93 -14.79 28.95
C LEU A 45 28.79 -13.82 28.58
N ASP A 46 28.56 -12.77 29.38
CA ASP A 46 27.53 -11.76 29.09
C ASP A 46 27.84 -10.94 27.83
N THR A 47 29.13 -10.65 27.57
CA THR A 47 29.56 -9.96 26.34
C THR A 47 29.38 -10.87 25.13
N LEU A 48 29.80 -12.12 25.22
CA LEU A 48 29.67 -13.10 24.13
C LEU A 48 28.21 -13.43 23.82
N ASN A 49 27.35 -13.52 24.84
CA ASN A 49 25.90 -13.67 24.66
C ASN A 49 25.30 -12.49 23.92
N ARG A 50 25.75 -11.26 24.20
CA ARG A 50 25.30 -10.08 23.46
C ARG A 50 25.73 -10.16 22.00
N GLU A 51 27.01 -10.43 21.74
CA GLU A 51 27.54 -10.53 20.37
C GLU A 51 26.78 -11.59 19.56
N PHE A 52 26.50 -12.74 20.17
CA PHE A 52 25.69 -13.80 19.56
C PHE A 52 24.25 -13.37 19.29
N MET A 53 23.63 -12.62 20.22
CA MET A 53 22.28 -12.08 20.01
C MET A 53 22.24 -11.01 18.92
N ASP A 54 23.25 -10.15 18.88
CA ASP A 54 23.46 -9.11 17.88
C ASP A 54 23.60 -9.68 16.46
N GLU A 55 24.23 -10.84 16.33
CA GLU A 55 24.40 -11.54 15.07
C GLU A 55 23.14 -12.30 14.65
N HIS A 56 22.57 -13.10 15.55
CA HIS A 56 21.54 -14.07 15.18
C HIS A 56 20.11 -13.66 15.52
N TYR A 57 19.88 -12.66 16.36
CA TYR A 57 18.53 -12.31 16.87
C TYR A 57 18.15 -10.85 16.66
N ARG A 58 19.10 -9.94 16.41
CA ARG A 58 18.82 -8.58 15.94
C ARG A 58 18.53 -8.59 14.44
N ILE A 59 17.25 -8.74 14.10
CA ILE A 59 16.83 -8.95 12.70
C ILE A 59 16.68 -7.62 11.95
N HIS A 60 16.04 -6.62 12.56
CA HIS A 60 15.78 -5.35 11.91
C HIS A 60 17.03 -4.44 11.99
N PRO A 61 17.50 -3.84 10.88
CA PRO A 61 18.75 -3.08 10.84
C PRO A 61 18.73 -1.83 11.75
N ASP A 62 17.58 -1.16 11.84
CA ASP A 62 17.42 0.07 12.65
C ASP A 62 16.88 -0.18 14.07
N SER A 63 16.90 -1.42 14.55
CA SER A 63 16.37 -1.83 15.86
C SER A 63 17.47 -2.33 16.77
N GLU A 64 17.44 -1.92 18.03
CA GLU A 64 18.23 -2.49 19.13
C GLU A 64 17.52 -3.68 19.82
N TYR A 65 16.24 -3.93 19.51
CA TYR A 65 15.49 -5.07 20.05
C TYR A 65 15.80 -6.37 19.31
N TYR A 66 15.66 -7.49 20.03
CA TYR A 66 15.91 -8.83 19.51
C TYR A 66 14.61 -9.60 19.28
N LEU A 67 14.52 -10.34 18.18
CA LEU A 67 13.39 -11.22 17.91
C LEU A 67 13.39 -12.39 18.89
N ARG A 68 12.24 -12.63 19.52
CA ARG A 68 12.06 -13.78 20.41
C ARG A 68 11.74 -15.04 19.60
N VAL A 69 12.69 -15.98 19.61
CA VAL A 69 12.57 -17.29 18.94
C VAL A 69 12.12 -18.40 19.89
N PHE A 70 12.52 -18.31 21.16
CA PHE A 70 12.30 -19.33 22.19
C PHE A 70 11.25 -18.92 23.22
N LYS A 71 10.85 -19.86 24.07
CA LYS A 71 9.85 -19.68 25.11
C LYS A 71 10.24 -18.57 26.07
N PHE A 72 9.32 -17.64 26.27
CA PHE A 72 9.42 -16.60 27.28
C PHE A 72 8.08 -16.43 28.00
N ASN A 73 8.11 -15.91 29.23
CA ASN A 73 6.91 -15.80 30.07
C ASN A 73 5.96 -14.68 29.63
N SER A 74 6.43 -13.71 28.84
CA SER A 74 5.62 -12.64 28.22
C SER A 74 5.06 -13.12 26.88
N PRO A 75 3.88 -12.70 26.42
CA PRO A 75 3.42 -12.95 25.04
C PRO A 75 4.16 -12.12 23.98
N GLU A 76 5.02 -11.17 24.37
CA GLU A 76 5.72 -10.25 23.47
C GLU A 76 6.71 -10.94 22.51
N PHE A 77 6.73 -10.47 21.26
CA PHE A 77 7.63 -10.99 20.21
C PHE A 77 9.05 -10.41 20.25
N TRP A 78 9.27 -9.33 21.02
CA TRP A 78 10.52 -8.58 21.05
C TRP A 78 11.13 -8.56 22.45
N LEU A 79 12.42 -8.88 22.54
CA LEU A 79 13.22 -8.77 23.76
C LEU A 79 13.92 -7.42 23.78
N THR A 80 13.95 -6.77 24.95
CA THR A 80 14.55 -5.44 25.12
C THR A 80 16.06 -5.46 24.85
N PRO A 81 16.68 -4.33 24.47
CA PRO A 81 18.13 -4.24 24.24
C PRO A 81 19.00 -4.68 25.43
N LYS A 82 18.47 -4.55 26.65
CA LYS A 82 19.12 -4.98 27.90
C LYS A 82 18.98 -6.48 28.22
N TYR A 83 18.27 -7.24 27.39
CA TYR A 83 18.00 -8.66 27.64
C TYR A 83 19.27 -9.52 27.79
N PRO A 84 20.35 -9.33 27.00
CA PRO A 84 21.59 -10.08 27.20
C PRO A 84 22.21 -9.85 28.59
N GLU A 85 22.19 -8.61 29.08
CA GLU A 85 22.77 -8.24 30.39
C GLU A 85 21.91 -8.64 31.59
N THR A 86 20.58 -8.63 31.44
CA THR A 86 19.67 -8.76 32.59
C THR A 86 18.88 -10.06 32.53
N GLY A 87 18.30 -10.36 31.37
CA GLY A 87 17.50 -11.56 31.13
C GLY A 87 18.34 -12.82 31.10
N LEU A 88 19.32 -12.89 30.18
CA LEU A 88 20.19 -14.06 30.06
C LEU A 88 21.06 -14.25 31.31
N GLN A 89 21.61 -13.18 31.86
CA GLN A 89 22.36 -13.26 33.11
C GLN A 89 21.51 -13.84 34.26
N SER A 90 20.24 -13.42 34.39
CA SER A 90 19.32 -14.01 35.37
C SER A 90 18.98 -15.47 35.06
N ILE A 91 18.86 -15.86 33.79
CA ILE A 91 18.63 -17.25 33.39
C ILE A 91 19.84 -18.11 33.82
N ASN A 92 21.05 -17.66 33.52
CA ASN A 92 22.30 -18.37 33.80
C ASN A 92 22.55 -18.48 35.32
N THR A 93 22.37 -17.39 36.07
CA THR A 93 22.72 -17.35 37.52
C THR A 93 21.60 -17.78 38.46
N ARG A 94 20.36 -17.96 37.98
CA ARG A 94 19.23 -18.43 38.79
C ARG A 94 18.63 -19.72 38.26
N SER A 95 18.13 -19.73 37.02
CA SER A 95 17.37 -20.87 36.47
C SER A 95 18.26 -22.05 36.06
N PHE A 96 19.50 -21.76 35.64
CA PHE A 96 20.51 -22.74 35.23
C PHE A 96 21.77 -22.66 36.11
N LYS A 97 21.64 -22.11 37.32
CA LYS A 97 22.78 -21.91 38.23
C LYS A 97 23.55 -23.19 38.49
N GLU A 98 22.84 -24.29 38.71
CA GLU A 98 23.39 -25.61 39.04
C GLU A 98 24.22 -26.18 37.88
N VAL A 99 23.97 -25.73 36.65
CA VAL A 99 24.68 -26.21 35.45
C VAL A 99 26.09 -25.63 35.35
N PHE A 100 26.37 -24.52 36.04
CA PHE A 100 27.65 -23.83 35.98
C PHE A 100 28.42 -23.86 37.30
N LEU A 101 29.73 -24.06 37.19
CA LEU A 101 30.72 -23.64 38.17
C LEU A 101 30.99 -22.15 37.97
N HIS A 102 30.35 -21.29 38.75
CA HIS A 102 30.52 -19.83 38.64
C HIS A 102 30.78 -19.16 39.98
N THR A 103 31.84 -18.34 40.02
CA THR A 103 32.17 -17.52 41.19
C THR A 103 31.50 -16.15 41.08
N VAL A 104 30.62 -15.85 42.03
CA VAL A 104 29.79 -14.63 42.03
C VAL A 104 30.66 -13.37 41.88
N ASN A 105 30.23 -12.44 41.02
CA ASN A 105 30.91 -11.18 40.68
C ASN A 105 32.29 -11.35 40.00
N THR A 106 32.52 -12.46 39.30
CA THR A 106 33.73 -12.69 38.50
C THR A 106 33.39 -13.14 37.09
N ASP A 107 34.35 -13.05 36.16
CA ASP A 107 34.21 -13.66 34.82
C ASP A 107 34.65 -15.13 34.81
N LEU A 108 34.66 -15.82 35.96
CA LEU A 108 35.04 -17.23 36.05
C LEU A 108 33.82 -18.12 35.84
N TRP A 109 33.87 -18.90 34.75
CA TRP A 109 32.80 -19.82 34.35
C TRP A 109 33.38 -21.19 34.01
N GLY A 110 32.60 -22.22 34.28
CA GLY A 110 32.87 -23.61 33.98
C GLY A 110 31.56 -24.39 33.93
N TRP A 111 31.51 -25.52 33.24
CA TRP A 111 30.43 -26.47 33.40
C TRP A 111 30.61 -27.28 34.68
N ASP A 112 29.52 -27.52 35.38
CA ASP A 112 29.49 -28.55 36.43
C ASP A 112 29.84 -29.93 35.85
N GLU A 113 30.40 -30.84 36.64
CA GLU A 113 30.74 -32.19 36.15
C GLU A 113 29.50 -32.94 35.63
N ASP A 114 28.34 -32.69 36.24
CA ASP A 114 27.06 -33.34 35.90
C ASP A 114 26.15 -32.44 35.02
N TYR A 115 26.70 -31.42 34.37
CA TYR A 115 25.91 -30.40 33.65
C TYR A 115 24.94 -30.99 32.61
N ILE A 116 25.30 -32.09 31.92
CA ILE A 116 24.43 -32.73 30.91
C ILE A 116 23.18 -33.31 31.58
N SER A 117 23.35 -34.00 32.71
CA SER A 117 22.24 -34.55 33.50
C SER A 117 21.33 -33.43 33.98
N LEU A 118 21.91 -32.37 34.56
CA LEU A 118 21.17 -31.20 35.03
C LEU A 118 20.42 -30.48 33.89
N LEU A 119 21.01 -30.37 32.69
CA LEU A 119 20.35 -29.80 31.52
C LEU A 119 19.20 -30.66 31.03
N SER A 120 19.32 -31.99 31.09
CA SER A 120 18.27 -32.92 30.68
C SER A 120 16.98 -32.73 31.48
N GLU A 121 17.10 -32.44 32.78
CA GLU A 121 15.96 -32.12 33.66
C GLU A 121 15.28 -30.80 33.32
N LYS A 122 16.01 -29.88 32.65
CA LYS A 122 15.47 -28.57 32.23
C LYS A 122 14.86 -28.59 30.84
N LEU A 123 14.85 -29.72 30.11
CA LEU A 123 14.23 -29.85 28.79
C LEU A 123 12.71 -29.63 28.83
N HIS A 124 12.12 -29.41 27.65
CA HIS A 124 10.67 -29.21 27.54
C HIS A 124 9.93 -30.57 27.66
N PRO A 125 8.69 -30.63 28.20
CA PRO A 125 7.90 -31.86 28.22
C PRO A 125 7.61 -32.50 26.85
N ARG A 126 7.85 -31.75 25.75
CA ARG A 126 7.73 -32.27 24.37
C ARG A 126 8.95 -33.06 23.92
N GLY A 127 10.04 -33.07 24.69
CA GLY A 127 11.25 -33.81 24.38
C GLY A 127 12.49 -32.93 24.21
N LYS A 128 13.46 -33.48 23.48
CA LYS A 128 14.78 -32.90 23.21
C LYS A 128 14.68 -31.71 22.25
N MET A 129 15.72 -30.88 22.24
CA MET A 129 15.83 -29.72 21.36
C MET A 129 15.98 -30.15 19.89
N PRO A 130 15.15 -29.68 18.94
CA PRO A 130 15.29 -30.08 17.53
C PRO A 130 16.51 -29.40 16.89
N LEU A 131 17.59 -30.16 16.70
CA LEU A 131 18.89 -29.62 16.27
C LEU A 131 18.82 -28.97 14.88
N ALA A 132 18.11 -29.61 13.94
CA ALA A 132 17.99 -29.11 12.58
C ALA A 132 17.39 -27.69 12.53
N TYR A 133 16.38 -27.40 13.35
CA TYR A 133 15.76 -26.07 13.38
C TYR A 133 16.64 -25.01 14.02
N ILE A 134 17.45 -25.37 15.02
CA ILE A 134 18.47 -24.47 15.57
C ILE A 134 19.49 -24.12 14.49
N VAL A 135 19.99 -25.13 13.77
CA VAL A 135 20.95 -24.96 12.68
C VAL A 135 20.38 -24.04 11.60
N ILE A 136 19.14 -24.28 11.15
CA ILE A 136 18.46 -23.43 10.16
C ILE A 136 18.38 -21.97 10.64
N TRP A 137 18.02 -21.75 11.92
CA TRP A 137 17.89 -20.39 12.45
C TRP A 137 19.24 -19.66 12.55
N ILE A 138 20.24 -20.31 13.12
CA ILE A 138 21.57 -19.71 13.36
C ILE A 138 22.32 -19.49 12.05
N CYS A 139 22.25 -20.46 11.13
CA CYS A 139 22.99 -20.45 9.86
C CYS A 139 22.23 -19.80 8.69
N ARG A 140 21.09 -19.13 8.92
CA ARG A 140 20.20 -18.59 7.86
C ARG A 140 20.88 -17.62 6.89
N ASN A 141 21.88 -16.88 7.35
CA ASN A 141 22.61 -15.88 6.57
C ASN A 141 23.94 -16.39 6.01
N VAL A 142 24.30 -17.65 6.30
CA VAL A 142 25.55 -18.25 5.86
C VAL A 142 25.38 -18.76 4.43
N PRO A 143 26.25 -18.39 3.49
CA PRO A 143 26.21 -18.92 2.13
C PRO A 143 26.84 -20.32 2.09
N TRP A 144 26.11 -21.29 1.55
CA TRP A 144 26.57 -22.68 1.41
C TRP A 144 26.87 -23.02 -0.04
N ASP A 145 27.81 -23.93 -0.28
CA ASP A 145 28.04 -24.46 -1.62
C ASP A 145 26.83 -25.29 -2.09
N GLU A 146 26.58 -25.32 -3.39
CA GLU A 146 25.43 -26.05 -3.95
C GLU A 146 25.51 -27.56 -3.69
N SER A 147 26.73 -28.10 -3.53
CA SER A 147 26.93 -29.52 -3.23
C SER A 147 26.57 -29.91 -1.79
N TRP A 148 26.37 -28.96 -0.87
CA TRP A 148 26.15 -29.26 0.54
C TRP A 148 24.72 -29.68 0.82
N SER A 149 24.53 -30.81 1.48
CA SER A 149 23.21 -31.22 2.00
C SER A 149 22.93 -30.55 3.35
N ILE A 150 21.68 -30.58 3.80
CA ILE A 150 21.33 -30.18 5.17
C ILE A 150 22.12 -30.98 6.23
N GLN A 151 22.44 -32.25 5.95
CA GLN A 151 23.22 -33.08 6.87
C GLN A 151 24.67 -32.61 6.97
N ASP A 152 25.27 -32.15 5.87
CA ASP A 152 26.62 -31.57 5.87
C ASP A 152 26.66 -30.28 6.68
N ILE A 153 25.62 -29.44 6.55
CA ILE A 153 25.49 -28.20 7.32
C ILE A 153 25.31 -28.51 8.82
N ILE A 154 24.48 -29.49 9.18
CA ILE A 154 24.31 -29.92 10.58
C ILE A 154 25.63 -30.46 11.14
N LYS A 155 26.36 -31.27 10.37
CA LYS A 155 27.67 -31.79 10.79
C LYS A 155 28.66 -30.66 11.02
N ARG A 156 28.71 -29.69 10.09
CA ARG A 156 29.55 -28.49 10.24
C ARG A 156 29.19 -27.70 11.49
N PHE A 157 27.91 -27.52 11.76
CA PHE A 157 27.44 -26.85 12.98
C PHE A 157 27.86 -27.60 14.25
N ILE A 158 27.76 -28.94 14.27
CA ILE A 158 28.23 -29.76 15.40
C ILE A 158 29.74 -29.54 15.65
N GLU A 159 30.53 -29.43 14.59
CA GLU A 159 31.97 -29.15 14.66
C GLU A 159 32.25 -27.72 15.17
N ASP A 160 31.59 -26.71 14.60
CA ASP A 160 31.78 -25.29 14.96
C ASP A 160 31.39 -24.99 16.42
N TYR A 161 30.45 -25.76 16.98
CA TYR A 161 30.02 -25.63 18.38
C TYR A 161 30.55 -26.77 19.26
N HIS A 162 31.51 -27.57 18.83
CA HIS A 162 32.15 -28.60 19.69
C HIS A 162 31.16 -29.50 20.46
N LEU A 163 30.04 -29.90 19.81
CA LEU A 163 28.99 -30.69 20.47
C LEU A 163 29.41 -32.16 20.59
N THR A 164 29.37 -32.70 21.80
CA THR A 164 29.77 -34.08 22.09
C THR A 164 28.64 -35.07 21.78
N GLN A 165 28.98 -36.34 21.62
CA GLN A 165 27.99 -37.40 21.40
C GLN A 165 27.03 -37.57 22.58
N GLU A 166 27.49 -37.31 23.80
CA GLU A 166 26.67 -37.36 25.00
C GLU A 166 25.65 -36.22 25.02
N GLU A 167 26.06 -35.00 24.67
CA GLU A 167 25.16 -33.85 24.54
C GLU A 167 24.13 -34.08 23.42
N LEU A 168 24.57 -34.55 22.25
CA LEU A 168 23.70 -34.84 21.11
C LEU A 168 22.67 -35.92 21.45
N SER A 169 23.10 -36.99 22.10
CA SER A 169 22.20 -38.10 22.46
C SER A 169 21.28 -37.78 23.64
N THR A 170 21.61 -36.81 24.50
CA THR A 170 20.80 -36.49 25.69
C THR A 170 19.91 -35.27 25.49
N LEU A 171 20.44 -34.20 24.89
CA LEU A 171 19.80 -32.88 24.86
C LEU A 171 19.12 -32.57 23.52
N PHE A 172 19.54 -33.21 22.43
CA PHE A 172 19.09 -32.87 21.07
C PHE A 172 18.34 -34.01 20.39
N ASP A 173 17.31 -33.64 19.62
CA ASP A 173 16.72 -34.50 18.60
C ASP A 173 17.47 -34.27 17.29
N THR A 174 18.18 -35.30 16.86
CA THR A 174 19.01 -35.32 15.64
C THR A 174 18.30 -35.98 14.47
N SER A 175 17.01 -36.34 14.61
CA SER A 175 16.25 -36.90 13.51
C SER A 175 16.12 -35.89 12.36
N VAL A 176 16.51 -36.33 11.16
CA VAL A 176 16.37 -35.52 9.95
C VAL A 176 14.93 -35.61 9.47
N LEU A 177 14.25 -34.48 9.43
CA LEU A 177 12.85 -34.41 9.05
C LEU A 177 12.70 -34.65 7.53
N PRO A 178 11.73 -35.47 7.09
CA PRO A 178 11.55 -35.80 5.66
C PRO A 178 11.38 -34.57 4.76
N GLU A 179 10.75 -33.51 5.29
CA GLU A 179 10.55 -32.22 4.60
C GLU A 179 11.84 -31.46 4.30
N LEU A 180 12.93 -31.74 5.03
CA LEU A 180 14.25 -31.13 4.82
C LEU A 180 15.05 -31.82 3.70
N ASN A 181 14.65 -33.01 3.26
CA ASN A 181 15.34 -33.77 2.22
C ASN A 181 15.02 -33.29 0.79
N ASN A 182 14.04 -32.41 0.61
CA ASN A 182 13.74 -31.81 -0.68
C ASN A 182 14.51 -30.50 -0.85
N ASP A 183 15.61 -30.54 -1.60
CA ASP A 183 16.53 -29.40 -1.81
C ASP A 183 15.81 -28.15 -2.34
N SER A 184 14.80 -28.33 -3.20
CA SER A 184 14.00 -27.22 -3.76
C SER A 184 13.11 -26.50 -2.73
N ASN A 185 12.75 -27.17 -1.64
CA ASN A 185 11.98 -26.57 -0.53
C ASN A 185 12.89 -26.06 0.58
N THR A 186 14.06 -26.66 0.77
CA THR A 186 14.99 -26.32 1.85
C THR A 186 15.85 -25.11 1.53
N PHE A 187 16.24 -24.92 0.27
CA PHE A 187 17.19 -23.89 -0.13
C PHE A 187 16.67 -22.95 -1.22
N GLN A 188 17.29 -21.77 -1.28
CA GLN A 188 17.04 -20.74 -2.29
C GLN A 188 18.37 -20.02 -2.67
N PRO A 189 18.45 -19.36 -3.84
CA PRO A 189 19.70 -18.79 -4.35
C PRO A 189 20.12 -17.47 -3.69
N VAL A 190 19.20 -16.75 -3.05
CA VAL A 190 19.41 -15.42 -2.45
C VAL A 190 19.09 -15.51 -0.96
N PRO A 191 19.82 -14.87 -0.04
CA PRO A 191 19.47 -14.90 1.38
C PRO A 191 18.10 -14.24 1.63
N VAL A 192 17.35 -14.79 2.57
CA VAL A 192 16.07 -14.19 3.00
C VAL A 192 16.37 -12.86 3.66
N LYS A 193 15.74 -11.79 3.17
CA LYS A 193 15.95 -10.45 3.73
C LYS A 193 15.28 -10.33 5.08
N TRP A 194 15.78 -9.42 5.92
CA TRP A 194 15.24 -9.18 7.26
C TRP A 194 13.73 -8.88 7.26
N ASN A 195 13.23 -8.12 6.27
CA ASN A 195 11.82 -7.75 6.16
C ASN A 195 10.93 -8.96 5.80
N GLU A 196 11.48 -9.94 5.07
CA GLU A 196 10.79 -11.19 4.76
C GLU A 196 10.71 -12.11 5.99
N VAL A 197 11.74 -12.14 6.85
CA VAL A 197 11.71 -12.85 8.14
C VAL A 197 10.68 -12.24 9.09
N LEU A 198 10.54 -10.91 9.07
CA LEU A 198 9.65 -10.17 9.98
C LEU A 198 8.20 -10.02 9.47
N GLU A 199 7.85 -10.50 8.28
CA GLU A 199 6.51 -10.34 7.68
C GLU A 199 5.36 -10.79 8.61
N ARG A 200 5.62 -11.79 9.47
CA ARG A 200 4.63 -12.36 10.40
C ARG A 200 4.71 -11.80 11.82
N TYR A 201 5.62 -10.88 12.08
CA TYR A 201 5.88 -10.33 13.40
C TYR A 201 5.47 -8.86 13.46
N PRO A 202 5.00 -8.36 14.62
CA PRO A 202 4.82 -6.92 14.78
C PRO A 202 6.18 -6.22 14.66
N ARG A 203 6.21 -4.93 14.29
CA ARG A 203 7.46 -4.15 14.23
C ARG A 203 8.16 -4.07 15.59
N PRO A 204 9.51 -3.93 15.63
CA PRO A 204 10.23 -3.68 16.87
C PRO A 204 9.75 -2.38 17.55
N PRO A 205 9.72 -2.31 18.90
CA PRO A 205 9.17 -1.16 19.62
C PRO A 205 9.92 0.18 19.47
N ASP A 206 11.19 0.14 19.09
CA ASP A 206 12.11 1.28 18.97
C ASP A 206 12.30 1.80 17.55
N VAL A 207 11.95 0.98 16.56
CA VAL A 207 11.87 1.42 15.17
C VAL A 207 10.74 2.42 15.08
N LYS A 208 11.10 3.70 14.88
CA LYS A 208 10.14 4.76 14.65
C LYS A 208 9.25 4.33 13.48
N GLN A 209 7.94 4.54 13.65
CA GLN A 209 6.97 4.35 12.57
C GLN A 209 7.56 4.99 11.31
N GLU A 210 7.76 4.20 10.25
CA GLU A 210 7.94 4.77 8.92
C GLU A 210 6.80 5.75 8.74
N LYS A 211 7.13 7.03 8.75
CA LYS A 211 6.16 8.03 8.37
C LYS A 211 5.96 7.85 6.88
N GLY A 212 4.69 7.74 6.46
CA GLY A 212 4.37 7.47 5.07
C GLY A 212 3.56 6.21 4.79
N GLY A 213 2.67 5.77 5.70
CA GLY A 213 1.76 4.68 5.35
C GLY A 213 0.88 5.05 4.15
N ILE A 214 0.79 4.16 3.16
CA ILE A 214 -0.23 4.21 2.11
C ILE A 214 -1.40 3.27 2.48
N LEU A 215 -2.58 3.45 1.89
CA LEU A 215 -3.72 2.59 2.18
C LEU A 215 -3.50 1.22 1.53
N SER A 216 -3.45 0.14 2.32
CA SER A 216 -3.24 -1.23 1.82
C SER A 216 -4.49 -2.09 1.88
N TYR A 217 -5.44 -1.75 2.76
CA TYR A 217 -6.68 -2.48 2.93
C TYR A 217 -7.79 -1.56 3.43
N LEU A 218 -8.99 -1.74 2.91
CA LEU A 218 -10.22 -1.14 3.38
C LEU A 218 -11.39 -2.11 3.19
N GLU A 219 -12.23 -2.25 4.21
CA GLU A 219 -13.46 -3.03 4.16
C GLU A 219 -14.55 -2.33 4.97
N THR A 220 -15.75 -2.27 4.43
CA THR A 220 -16.93 -1.76 5.12
C THR A 220 -17.92 -2.89 5.36
N THR A 221 -18.70 -2.81 6.44
CA THR A 221 -19.78 -3.75 6.71
C THR A 221 -21.00 -2.98 7.21
N ASN A 222 -22.15 -3.18 6.56
CA ASN A 222 -23.43 -2.48 6.81
C ASN A 222 -23.31 -0.95 6.80
N LEU A 223 -22.52 -0.40 5.87
CA LEU A 223 -22.28 1.04 5.78
C LEU A 223 -22.28 1.51 4.33
N GLY A 224 -23.16 2.47 4.02
CA GLY A 224 -23.25 3.06 2.69
C GLY A 224 -24.17 2.29 1.74
N PRO A 225 -23.93 2.39 0.42
CA PRO A 225 -24.83 1.86 -0.59
C PRO A 225 -24.75 0.33 -0.76
N ALA A 226 -23.72 -0.32 -0.20
CA ALA A 226 -23.53 -1.76 -0.23
C ALA A 226 -23.52 -2.36 1.19
N ASP A 227 -23.95 -3.62 1.32
CA ASP A 227 -23.87 -4.36 2.59
C ASP A 227 -22.41 -4.59 3.02
N SER A 228 -21.50 -4.76 2.05
CA SER A 228 -20.07 -4.83 2.26
C SER A 228 -19.34 -4.59 0.94
N PHE A 229 -18.21 -3.89 1.00
CA PHE A 229 -17.21 -3.92 -0.06
C PHE A 229 -15.81 -3.99 0.54
N GLN A 230 -14.88 -4.51 -0.25
CA GLN A 230 -13.48 -4.64 0.09
C GLN A 230 -12.64 -3.99 -1.00
N LEU A 231 -11.71 -3.12 -0.60
CA LEU A 231 -10.72 -2.50 -1.44
C LEU A 231 -9.33 -2.88 -0.91
N ALA A 232 -8.49 -3.43 -1.78
CA ALA A 232 -7.08 -3.69 -1.51
C ALA A 232 -6.25 -2.89 -2.52
N PRO A 233 -5.99 -1.58 -2.27
CA PRO A 233 -5.31 -0.73 -3.22
C PRO A 233 -3.86 -1.20 -3.41
N LYS A 234 -3.37 -1.06 -4.63
CA LYS A 234 -1.98 -1.26 -5.03
C LYS A 234 -1.16 -0.02 -4.73
N GLU A 235 0.16 -0.18 -4.76
CA GLU A 235 1.10 0.81 -4.24
C GLU A 235 1.15 2.12 -5.05
N ARG A 236 0.78 2.08 -6.34
CA ARG A 236 0.98 3.21 -7.26
C ARG A 236 -0.31 3.75 -7.86
N ILE A 237 -0.97 3.05 -8.79
CA ILE A 237 -2.19 3.54 -9.45
C ILE A 237 -3.38 2.65 -9.14
N ASN A 238 -4.49 3.24 -8.71
CA ASN A 238 -5.74 2.54 -8.45
C ASN A 238 -6.86 3.29 -9.15
N VAL A 239 -7.42 2.71 -10.22
CA VAL A 239 -8.55 3.30 -10.93
C VAL A 239 -9.83 2.60 -10.52
N ILE A 240 -10.82 3.37 -10.08
CA ILE A 240 -12.14 2.92 -9.66
C ILE A 240 -13.16 3.36 -10.70
N THR A 241 -13.81 2.40 -11.34
CA THR A 241 -14.88 2.59 -12.33
C THR A 241 -16.23 2.15 -11.76
N GLY A 242 -17.29 2.38 -12.53
CA GLY A 242 -18.65 1.92 -12.26
C GLY A 242 -19.67 3.04 -12.40
N ASP A 243 -20.95 2.66 -12.46
CA ASP A 243 -22.03 3.58 -12.77
C ASP A 243 -22.25 4.67 -11.70
N ASN A 244 -23.05 5.67 -12.08
CA ASN A 244 -23.51 6.72 -11.18
C ASN A 244 -24.25 6.14 -9.98
N GLY A 245 -23.92 6.62 -8.78
CA GLY A 245 -24.61 6.22 -7.56
C GLY A 245 -24.14 4.91 -6.93
N LEU A 246 -23.18 4.19 -7.52
CA LEU A 246 -22.66 2.93 -6.94
C LEU A 246 -21.69 3.11 -5.76
N GLY A 247 -21.40 4.34 -5.35
CA GLY A 247 -20.62 4.61 -4.13
C GLY A 247 -19.13 4.94 -4.32
N LYS A 248 -18.71 5.45 -5.48
CA LYS A 248 -17.31 5.91 -5.70
C LYS A 248 -16.90 7.05 -4.76
N THR A 249 -17.66 8.14 -4.70
CA THR A 249 -17.44 9.23 -3.74
C THR A 249 -17.47 8.73 -2.28
N PHE A 250 -18.43 7.85 -1.97
CA PHE A 250 -18.54 7.22 -0.65
C PHE A 250 -17.26 6.44 -0.28
N LEU A 251 -16.71 5.66 -1.21
CA LEU A 251 -15.47 4.92 -1.02
C LEU A 251 -14.31 5.86 -0.69
N PHE A 252 -14.25 7.03 -1.33
CA PHE A 252 -13.17 8.00 -1.14
C PHE A 252 -13.28 8.73 0.19
N ASP A 253 -14.50 9.08 0.61
CA ASP A 253 -14.76 9.63 1.94
C ASP A 253 -14.33 8.63 3.05
N ILE A 254 -14.64 7.35 2.86
CA ILE A 254 -14.23 6.28 3.78
C ILE A 254 -12.71 6.04 3.72
N ALA A 255 -12.09 6.08 2.54
CA ALA A 255 -10.64 5.92 2.40
C ALA A 255 -9.89 7.05 3.12
N PHE A 256 -10.33 8.31 2.94
CA PHE A 256 -9.81 9.46 3.68
C PHE A 256 -9.98 9.26 5.19
N TRP A 257 -11.18 8.88 5.64
CA TRP A 257 -11.43 8.61 7.05
C TRP A 257 -10.60 7.44 7.59
N ALA A 258 -10.40 6.36 6.84
CA ALA A 258 -9.61 5.23 7.28
C ALA A 258 -8.15 5.65 7.56
N MET A 259 -7.57 6.47 6.68
CA MET A 259 -6.22 6.99 6.86
C MET A 259 -6.13 8.02 8.01
N THR A 260 -7.05 8.98 8.05
CA THR A 260 -6.94 10.16 8.91
C THR A 260 -7.69 10.04 10.25
N GLN A 261 -8.62 9.07 10.36
CA GLN A 261 -9.66 8.93 11.39
C GLN A 261 -10.56 10.17 11.55
N GLU A 262 -10.62 11.01 10.51
CA GLU A 262 -11.43 12.23 10.47
C GLU A 262 -12.27 12.25 9.21
N TRP A 263 -13.52 12.70 9.34
CA TRP A 263 -14.44 12.72 8.20
C TRP A 263 -14.19 13.98 7.36
N PRO A 264 -14.05 13.84 6.03
CA PRO A 264 -14.00 15.02 5.17
C PRO A 264 -15.32 15.80 5.27
N ARG A 265 -15.31 17.09 4.92
CA ARG A 265 -16.49 17.99 5.00
C ARG A 265 -17.05 18.19 6.41
N SER A 266 -16.35 17.69 7.44
CA SER A 266 -16.89 17.56 8.80
C SER A 266 -18.26 16.88 8.84
N ALA A 267 -18.50 15.95 7.91
CA ALA A 267 -19.78 15.26 7.72
C ALA A 267 -19.59 13.75 7.96
N PRO A 268 -19.81 13.26 9.20
CA PRO A 268 -19.67 11.85 9.48
C PRO A 268 -20.66 11.00 8.70
N ILE A 269 -20.19 9.86 8.20
CA ILE A 269 -21.04 8.86 7.57
C ILE A 269 -21.60 7.96 8.67
N TYR A 270 -22.93 7.83 8.68
CA TYR A 270 -23.66 7.03 9.65
C TYR A 270 -24.31 5.80 8.99
N PRO A 271 -24.52 4.69 9.73
CA PRO A 271 -25.24 3.53 9.22
C PRO A 271 -26.69 3.89 8.88
N SER A 272 -27.19 3.41 7.74
CA SER A 272 -28.59 3.56 7.33
C SER A 272 -29.48 2.45 7.91
N GLY A 273 -30.58 2.82 8.57
CA GLY A 273 -31.64 1.88 9.00
C GLY A 273 -32.07 2.02 10.47
N LEU A 274 -33.29 1.55 10.77
CA LEU A 274 -33.90 1.62 12.12
C LEU A 274 -33.41 0.52 13.07
N ASN A 275 -32.82 -0.56 12.54
CA ASN A 275 -32.33 -1.69 13.35
C ASN A 275 -30.79 -1.70 13.38
N PRO A 276 -30.17 -1.77 14.57
CA PRO A 276 -28.72 -1.78 14.70
C PRO A 276 -28.14 -3.09 14.18
N LYS A 277 -27.62 -3.05 12.95
CA LYS A 277 -26.76 -4.13 12.40
C LYS A 277 -25.32 -3.92 12.87
N LYS A 278 -24.51 -4.98 12.80
CA LYS A 278 -23.08 -4.89 13.09
C LYS A 278 -22.41 -4.01 12.01
N THR A 279 -22.09 -2.77 12.36
CA THR A 279 -21.49 -1.79 11.43
C THR A 279 -20.04 -1.52 11.80
N GLU A 280 -19.14 -1.81 10.87
CA GLU A 280 -17.69 -1.77 11.09
C GLU A 280 -16.98 -1.23 9.83
N ILE A 281 -15.88 -0.52 10.05
CA ILE A 281 -14.89 -0.17 9.02
C ILE A 281 -13.59 -0.86 9.44
N LYS A 282 -13.03 -1.68 8.56
CA LYS A 282 -11.70 -2.28 8.75
C LYS A 282 -10.71 -1.64 7.77
N HIS A 283 -9.51 -1.33 8.23
CA HIS A 283 -8.47 -0.79 7.35
C HIS A 283 -7.08 -1.22 7.80
N ALA A 284 -6.11 -1.16 6.88
CA ALA A 284 -4.70 -1.36 7.19
C ALA A 284 -3.83 -0.45 6.31
N MET A 285 -2.77 0.09 6.89
CA MET A 285 -1.76 0.86 6.17
C MET A 285 -0.62 -0.06 5.68
N ALA A 286 0.13 0.36 4.66
CA ALA A 286 1.31 -0.38 4.24
C ALA A 286 2.32 -0.53 5.40
N GLY A 287 2.85 -1.73 5.56
CA GLY A 287 3.65 -2.13 6.73
C GLY A 287 2.83 -2.71 7.89
N GLU A 288 1.50 -2.61 7.86
CA GLU A 288 0.59 -3.33 8.75
C GLU A 288 0.14 -4.64 8.09
N ASN A 289 -0.13 -5.67 8.89
CA ASN A 289 -0.59 -6.96 8.36
C ASN A 289 -2.08 -6.87 7.97
N PRO A 290 -2.44 -7.00 6.67
CA PRO A 290 -3.84 -6.90 6.24
C PRO A 290 -4.75 -8.00 6.83
N ARG A 291 -4.18 -9.10 7.35
CA ARG A 291 -4.93 -10.15 8.06
C ARG A 291 -5.40 -9.71 9.45
N PHE A 292 -4.79 -8.66 10.01
CA PHE A 292 -5.13 -8.09 11.30
C PHE A 292 -5.43 -6.59 11.15
N PRO A 293 -6.43 -6.21 10.34
CA PRO A 293 -6.72 -4.81 10.07
C PRO A 293 -7.23 -4.13 11.34
N HIS A 294 -7.02 -2.83 11.42
CA HIS A 294 -7.66 -1.99 12.41
C HIS A 294 -9.18 -2.04 12.23
N VAL A 295 -9.94 -2.33 13.30
CA VAL A 295 -11.40 -2.42 13.24
C VAL A 295 -12.03 -1.30 14.05
N SER A 296 -12.75 -0.41 13.37
CA SER A 296 -13.54 0.64 13.99
C SER A 296 -15.02 0.29 13.93
N LYS A 297 -15.69 0.27 15.08
CA LYS A 297 -17.11 -0.13 15.19
C LYS A 297 -17.98 1.09 15.45
N TYR A 298 -19.16 1.12 14.85
CA TYR A 298 -20.14 2.15 15.17
C TYR A 298 -20.83 1.86 16.52
N ASN A 299 -20.82 2.84 17.44
CA ASN A 299 -21.47 2.72 18.72
C ASN A 299 -22.87 3.35 18.69
N TYR A 300 -23.89 2.52 18.48
CA TYR A 300 -25.29 2.95 18.44
C TYR A 300 -25.79 3.64 19.72
N LYS A 301 -25.17 3.40 20.89
CA LYS A 301 -25.57 4.07 22.14
C LYS A 301 -25.06 5.51 22.22
N ILE A 302 -23.86 5.75 21.69
CA ILE A 302 -23.22 7.07 21.70
C ILE A 302 -23.58 7.86 20.43
N GLY A 303 -23.95 7.18 19.35
CA GLY A 303 -24.18 7.80 18.04
C GLY A 303 -22.90 8.19 17.33
N ASP A 304 -21.80 7.48 17.58
CA ASP A 304 -20.48 7.84 17.05
C ASP A 304 -19.58 6.60 16.84
N TRP A 305 -18.53 6.77 16.05
CA TRP A 305 -17.53 5.76 15.76
C TRP A 305 -16.58 5.57 16.96
N GLN A 306 -16.29 4.31 17.29
CA GLN A 306 -15.26 4.01 18.29
C GLN A 306 -13.88 4.36 17.73
N SER A 307 -13.32 5.49 18.17
CA SER A 307 -11.95 5.88 17.86
C SER A 307 -10.96 4.94 18.55
N SER A 308 -9.98 4.42 17.81
CA SER A 308 -8.84 3.77 18.44
C SER A 308 -7.77 4.80 18.79
N LYS A 309 -7.33 4.73 20.04
CA LYS A 309 -6.30 5.65 20.57
C LYS A 309 -4.87 5.26 20.17
N LYS A 310 -4.68 4.19 19.39
CA LYS A 310 -3.36 3.66 19.02
C LYS A 310 -3.34 3.32 17.52
N ARG A 311 -2.84 4.24 16.70
CA ARG A 311 -2.49 3.95 15.30
C ARG A 311 -1.11 3.28 15.28
N ALA A 312 -1.00 2.14 14.61
CA ALA A 312 0.29 1.46 14.45
C ALA A 312 1.16 2.16 13.39
N THR A 313 0.54 2.75 12.37
CA THR A 313 1.19 3.53 11.31
C THR A 313 0.40 4.81 11.01
N LEU A 314 1.08 5.96 10.89
CA LEU A 314 0.47 7.19 10.38
C LEU A 314 0.53 7.20 8.85
N PRO A 315 -0.52 7.68 8.15
CA PRO A 315 -0.41 7.86 6.71
C PRO A 315 0.68 8.88 6.36
N GLY A 316 1.13 8.84 5.12
CA GLY A 316 1.86 9.96 4.52
C GLY A 316 0.97 11.18 4.34
N LEU A 317 1.39 12.11 3.49
CA LEU A 317 0.55 13.24 3.09
C LEU A 317 -0.72 12.73 2.42
N VAL A 318 -1.90 13.25 2.76
CA VAL A 318 -3.16 12.86 2.08
C VAL A 318 -3.79 14.08 1.43
N LEU A 319 -3.93 14.03 0.10
CA LEU A 319 -4.66 15.01 -0.70
C LEU A 319 -5.93 14.36 -1.24
N TYR A 320 -7.10 14.93 -0.93
CA TYR A 320 -8.37 14.49 -1.50
C TYR A 320 -9.00 15.62 -2.30
N VAL A 321 -9.03 15.44 -3.62
CA VAL A 321 -9.72 16.31 -4.58
C VAL A 321 -11.11 15.76 -4.83
N GLN A 322 -12.12 16.46 -4.34
CA GLN A 322 -13.53 16.05 -4.42
C GLN A 322 -14.13 16.37 -5.80
N SER A 323 -15.25 15.74 -6.16
CA SER A 323 -15.93 15.94 -7.45
C SER A 323 -16.30 17.41 -7.69
N ASN A 324 -16.75 18.14 -6.68
CA ASN A 324 -17.07 19.57 -6.74
C ASN A 324 -15.84 20.50 -6.87
N GLY A 325 -14.61 19.99 -6.66
CA GLY A 325 -13.36 20.75 -6.77
C GLY A 325 -12.80 21.27 -5.46
N ASP A 326 -13.46 20.96 -4.35
CA ASP A 326 -12.91 21.20 -3.03
C ASP A 326 -11.74 20.25 -2.76
N CYS A 327 -10.76 20.72 -1.99
CA CYS A 327 -9.56 19.98 -1.66
C CYS A 327 -9.43 19.82 -0.14
N VAL A 328 -9.20 18.59 0.31
CA VAL A 328 -8.91 18.24 1.69
C VAL A 328 -7.46 17.81 1.80
N PHE A 329 -6.73 18.40 2.73
CA PHE A 329 -5.30 18.21 2.94
C PHE A 329 -5.07 17.69 4.36
N TRP A 330 -4.31 16.62 4.50
CA TRP A 330 -3.90 16.10 5.80
C TRP A 330 -2.39 15.84 5.81
N ASP A 331 -1.69 16.41 6.79
CA ASP A 331 -0.24 16.29 6.96
C ASP A 331 0.06 15.66 8.33
N PRO A 332 0.88 14.60 8.43
CA PRO A 332 1.27 14.02 9.72
C PRO A 332 2.08 14.99 10.60
N VAL A 333 2.74 15.99 9.99
CA VAL A 333 3.38 17.09 10.71
C VAL A 333 2.35 18.09 11.23
N GLY A 334 1.13 18.10 10.70
CA GLY A 334 -0.01 18.92 11.13
C GLY A 334 -0.13 20.23 10.35
N LEU A 335 -1.21 20.39 9.57
CA LEU A 335 -1.48 21.62 8.81
C LEU A 335 -2.12 22.74 9.64
N SER A 336 -2.91 22.38 10.66
CA SER A 336 -3.57 23.33 11.55
C SER A 336 -2.69 23.65 12.75
N GLU A 337 -2.22 24.91 12.86
CA GLU A 337 -1.54 25.41 14.07
C GLU A 337 -2.47 26.15 15.03
N SER A 338 -3.74 26.31 14.68
CA SER A 338 -4.62 27.21 15.43
C SER A 338 -5.46 26.45 16.46
N LYS A 339 -5.55 26.99 17.67
CA LYS A 339 -6.57 26.65 18.68
C LYS A 339 -8.02 26.85 18.19
N HIS A 340 -8.23 27.25 16.92
CA HIS A 340 -9.52 27.61 16.34
C HIS A 340 -10.11 26.57 15.38
N TYR A 341 -9.30 25.63 14.87
CA TYR A 341 -9.81 24.52 14.04
C TYR A 341 -9.73 23.23 14.85
N ASN A 342 -10.89 22.60 15.07
CA ASN A 342 -11.00 21.35 15.84
C ASN A 342 -10.46 20.11 15.11
N ASN A 343 -10.17 20.21 13.81
CA ASN A 343 -9.76 19.09 12.95
C ASN A 343 -8.26 19.15 12.65
N SER A 344 -7.62 18.00 12.44
CA SER A 344 -6.19 17.91 12.08
C SER A 344 -5.92 18.09 10.59
N PHE A 345 -6.97 18.07 9.75
CA PHE A 345 -6.92 18.37 8.32
C PHE A 345 -7.31 19.82 7.99
N LEU A 346 -6.93 20.26 6.80
CA LEU A 346 -7.38 21.52 6.19
C LEU A 346 -8.31 21.23 5.01
N GLU A 347 -9.44 21.93 4.95
CA GLU A 347 -10.35 21.88 3.80
C GLU A 347 -10.49 23.27 3.18
N LEU A 348 -10.29 23.31 1.86
CA LEU A 348 -10.42 24.50 1.02
C LEU A 348 -11.47 24.23 -0.04
N SER A 349 -12.50 25.06 -0.06
CA SER A 349 -13.45 25.07 -1.17
C SER A 349 -12.78 25.51 -2.47
N PHE A 350 -13.36 25.18 -3.62
CA PHE A 350 -12.83 25.60 -4.92
C PHE A 350 -12.54 27.12 -4.99
N PRO A 351 -13.41 28.04 -4.52
CA PRO A 351 -13.09 29.47 -4.48
C PRO A 351 -11.94 29.81 -3.51
N GLU A 352 -11.90 29.21 -2.31
CA GLU A 352 -10.82 29.43 -1.35
C GLU A 352 -9.46 28.96 -1.90
N LEU A 353 -9.44 27.90 -2.71
CA LEU A 353 -8.22 27.43 -3.38
C LEU A 353 -7.70 28.46 -4.39
N TRP A 354 -8.60 29.18 -5.07
CA TRP A 354 -8.25 30.19 -6.09
C TRP A 354 -7.91 31.56 -5.50
N ASP A 355 -8.76 32.02 -4.59
CA ASP A 355 -8.76 33.39 -4.07
C ASP A 355 -8.06 33.51 -2.71
N GLY A 356 -7.83 32.37 -2.04
CA GLY A 356 -7.18 32.27 -0.74
C GLY A 356 -8.18 32.14 0.40
N LYS A 357 -7.68 31.68 1.55
CA LYS A 357 -8.40 31.62 2.83
C LYS A 357 -7.56 32.37 3.87
N PRO A 358 -8.08 33.46 4.47
CA PRO A 358 -7.29 34.30 5.37
C PRO A 358 -6.59 33.51 6.47
N ARG A 359 -5.29 33.76 6.67
CA ARG A 359 -4.39 33.09 7.64
C ARG A 359 -4.14 31.60 7.36
N VAL A 360 -4.60 31.08 6.23
CA VAL A 360 -4.45 29.67 5.85
C VAL A 360 -3.65 29.55 4.55
N CYS A 361 -4.11 30.17 3.46
CA CYS A 361 -3.43 30.19 2.16
C CYS A 361 -3.74 31.49 1.41
N GLU A 362 -2.82 31.97 0.57
CA GLU A 362 -3.04 33.17 -0.25
C GLU A 362 -3.87 32.87 -1.50
N GLY A 363 -3.95 31.59 -1.90
CA GLY A 363 -4.71 31.11 -3.04
C GLY A 363 -3.92 31.18 -4.34
N LEU A 364 -4.34 30.36 -5.31
CA LEU A 364 -3.65 30.14 -6.58
C LEU A 364 -3.25 31.45 -7.27
N ILE A 365 -4.15 32.44 -7.33
CA ILE A 365 -3.89 33.69 -8.05
C ILE A 365 -2.72 34.46 -7.41
N ARG A 366 -2.75 34.62 -6.08
CA ARG A 366 -1.75 35.43 -5.36
C ARG A 366 -0.45 34.67 -5.18
N ASP A 367 -0.51 33.39 -4.83
CA ASP A 367 0.68 32.58 -4.65
C ASP A 367 1.43 32.38 -5.97
N TRP A 368 0.73 32.23 -7.11
CA TRP A 368 1.39 32.20 -8.42
C TRP A 368 2.21 33.46 -8.67
N VAL A 369 1.59 34.65 -8.56
CA VAL A 369 2.28 35.93 -8.79
C VAL A 369 3.43 36.10 -7.81
N LYS A 370 3.23 35.76 -6.54
CA LYS A 370 4.27 35.76 -5.52
C LYS A 370 5.45 34.86 -5.91
N TRP A 371 5.21 33.60 -6.26
CA TRP A 371 6.25 32.65 -6.67
C TRP A 371 7.00 33.13 -7.92
N GLN A 372 6.32 33.78 -8.85
CA GLN A 372 6.91 34.33 -10.07
C GLN A 372 7.91 35.47 -9.80
N HIS A 373 7.73 36.20 -8.70
CA HIS A 373 8.55 37.38 -8.35
C HIS A 373 9.47 37.18 -7.14
N THR A 374 9.41 36.04 -6.45
CA THR A 374 10.35 35.73 -5.36
C THR A 374 11.74 35.38 -5.88
N VAL A 375 12.77 35.75 -5.11
CA VAL A 375 14.19 35.45 -5.44
C VAL A 375 14.44 33.94 -5.51
N ASP A 376 13.84 33.19 -4.58
CA ASP A 376 13.72 31.74 -4.70
C ASP A 376 12.56 31.42 -5.64
N SER A 377 12.89 31.10 -6.89
CA SER A 377 11.92 30.74 -7.91
C SER A 377 11.61 29.24 -7.93
N SER A 378 12.04 28.45 -6.94
CA SER A 378 11.84 26.99 -6.94
C SER A 378 10.35 26.60 -7.08
N PRO A 379 9.40 27.15 -6.28
CA PRO A 379 7.99 26.80 -6.43
C PRO A 379 7.41 27.19 -7.80
N PHE A 380 7.88 28.30 -8.37
CA PHE A 380 7.47 28.75 -9.70
C PHE A 380 8.02 27.85 -10.82
N MET A 381 9.26 27.38 -10.69
CA MET A 381 9.85 26.43 -11.63
C MET A 381 9.13 25.09 -11.57
N THR A 382 8.81 24.60 -10.37
CA THR A 382 7.96 23.42 -10.18
C THR A 382 6.58 23.62 -10.80
N LEU A 383 5.94 24.78 -10.59
CA LEU A 383 4.67 25.12 -11.23
C LEU A 383 4.75 25.07 -12.75
N LYS A 384 5.79 25.67 -13.34
CA LYS A 384 6.00 25.62 -14.80
C LYS A 384 6.14 24.18 -15.30
N ASP A 385 6.95 23.37 -14.65
CA ASP A 385 7.18 21.97 -15.02
C ASP A 385 5.92 21.11 -14.87
N VAL A 386 5.17 21.30 -13.78
CA VAL A 386 3.88 20.63 -13.52
C VAL A 386 2.85 21.03 -14.55
N LEU A 387 2.74 22.32 -14.88
CA LEU A 387 1.79 22.80 -15.89
C LEU A 387 2.16 22.27 -17.27
N ILE A 388 3.43 22.23 -17.65
CA ILE A 388 3.87 21.59 -18.90
C ILE A 388 3.48 20.10 -18.91
N ALA A 389 3.67 19.39 -17.79
CA ALA A 389 3.32 17.98 -17.69
C ALA A 389 1.80 17.73 -17.78
N LEU A 390 0.98 18.61 -17.19
CA LEU A 390 -0.49 18.55 -17.19
C LEU A 390 -1.13 19.20 -18.43
N SER A 391 -0.33 19.84 -19.28
CA SER A 391 -0.81 20.47 -20.50
C SER A 391 -1.29 19.42 -21.49
N PRO A 392 -2.39 19.70 -22.21
CA PRO A 392 -2.81 18.78 -23.23
C PRO A 392 -1.94 18.87 -24.48
N PRO A 393 -1.86 17.79 -25.26
CA PRO A 393 -1.08 17.79 -26.50
C PRO A 393 -1.57 18.82 -27.53
N ASP A 394 -2.85 19.17 -27.53
CA ASP A 394 -3.47 20.00 -28.57
C ASP A 394 -3.44 21.52 -28.30
N LEU A 395 -3.14 21.95 -27.07
CA LEU A 395 -2.97 23.38 -26.77
C LEU A 395 -1.52 23.87 -26.92
N GLY A 396 -0.58 23.00 -27.31
CA GLY A 396 0.83 23.39 -27.51
C GLY A 396 1.60 23.68 -26.22
N GLY A 397 1.05 23.27 -25.06
CA GLY A 397 1.63 23.54 -23.74
C GLY A 397 1.08 24.83 -23.10
N PHE A 398 0.91 24.80 -21.77
CA PHE A 398 0.62 26.00 -20.98
C PHE A 398 1.87 26.84 -20.87
N GLU A 399 2.01 27.84 -21.74
CA GLU A 399 3.08 28.80 -21.63
C GLU A 399 2.66 29.96 -20.71
N ILE A 400 3.33 30.09 -19.57
CA ILE A 400 3.07 31.15 -18.59
C ILE A 400 3.51 32.51 -19.17
N ARG A 401 2.63 33.51 -19.06
CA ARG A 401 2.88 34.90 -19.47
C ARG A 401 2.84 35.85 -18.26
N ASN A 402 3.11 37.13 -18.51
CA ASN A 402 3.11 38.13 -17.45
C ASN A 402 1.68 38.33 -16.91
N PRO A 403 1.49 38.39 -15.59
CA PRO A 403 0.19 38.70 -15.01
C PRO A 403 -0.37 40.02 -15.56
N ILE A 404 -1.69 40.08 -15.73
CA ILE A 404 -2.39 41.30 -16.14
C ILE A 404 -3.43 41.70 -15.12
N ARG A 405 -3.74 43.00 -15.06
CA ARG A 405 -4.85 43.51 -14.26
C ARG A 405 -6.09 43.65 -15.13
N LEU A 406 -7.23 43.16 -14.63
CA LEU A 406 -8.51 43.29 -15.31
C LEU A 406 -9.29 44.50 -14.77
N ASN A 407 -10.25 45.00 -15.55
CA ASN A 407 -11.07 46.13 -15.11
C ASN A 407 -12.00 45.76 -13.94
N ASP A 408 -12.42 44.49 -13.87
CA ASP A 408 -13.32 43.93 -12.86
C ASP A 408 -12.60 43.27 -11.67
N ASP A 409 -11.26 43.15 -11.72
CA ASP A 409 -10.48 42.50 -10.67
C ASP A 409 -9.22 43.32 -10.33
N PRO A 410 -9.08 43.83 -9.10
CA PRO A 410 -7.94 44.66 -8.72
C PRO A 410 -6.62 43.88 -8.56
N ARG A 411 -6.64 42.55 -8.61
CA ARG A 411 -5.45 41.69 -8.47
C ARG A 411 -4.66 41.58 -9.77
N GLU A 412 -3.39 41.21 -9.67
CA GLU A 412 -2.62 40.72 -10.81
C GLU A 412 -3.03 39.28 -11.11
N ILE A 413 -3.60 39.04 -12.29
CA ILE A 413 -4.13 37.74 -12.70
C ILE A 413 -3.11 37.06 -13.61
N PRO A 414 -2.61 35.86 -13.24
CA PRO A 414 -1.75 35.07 -14.12
C PRO A 414 -2.38 34.84 -15.49
N THR A 415 -1.53 34.78 -16.51
CA THR A 415 -1.97 34.60 -17.90
C THR A 415 -1.29 33.38 -18.52
N LEU A 416 -2.03 32.71 -19.40
CA LEU A 416 -1.56 31.58 -20.19
C LEU A 416 -1.61 31.95 -21.66
N SER A 417 -0.56 31.61 -22.41
CA SER A 417 -0.55 31.74 -23.87
C SER A 417 -1.35 30.59 -24.49
N HIS A 418 -2.25 30.93 -25.40
CA HIS A 418 -2.95 30.00 -26.28
C HIS A 418 -2.66 30.33 -27.74
N THR A 419 -3.00 29.41 -28.64
CA THR A 419 -2.88 29.61 -30.10
C THR A 419 -3.66 30.83 -30.61
N TYR A 420 -4.67 31.27 -29.86
CA TYR A 420 -5.53 32.42 -30.18
C TYR A 420 -5.25 33.65 -29.30
N GLY A 421 -4.18 33.66 -28.49
CA GLY A 421 -3.76 34.80 -27.68
C GLY A 421 -3.58 34.49 -26.19
N GLU A 422 -3.25 35.52 -25.42
CA GLU A 422 -3.04 35.41 -23.97
C GLU A 422 -4.37 35.48 -23.21
N VAL A 423 -4.60 34.51 -22.34
CA VAL A 423 -5.86 34.37 -21.59
C VAL A 423 -5.57 34.43 -20.08
N PRO A 424 -6.20 35.36 -19.35
CA PRO A 424 -6.20 35.36 -17.89
C PRO A 424 -6.83 34.10 -17.35
N ILE A 425 -6.19 33.45 -16.37
CA ILE A 425 -6.65 32.15 -15.84
C ILE A 425 -8.08 32.20 -15.27
N THR A 426 -8.55 33.36 -14.80
CA THR A 426 -9.92 33.57 -14.32
C THR A 426 -10.99 33.46 -15.43
N LYS A 427 -10.60 33.69 -16.68
CA LYS A 427 -11.46 33.57 -17.87
C LYS A 427 -11.24 32.24 -18.63
N ALA A 428 -10.38 31.36 -18.12
CA ALA A 428 -10.14 30.05 -18.72
C ALA A 428 -11.36 29.10 -18.62
N SER A 429 -11.37 28.05 -19.44
CA SER A 429 -12.43 27.04 -19.44
C SER A 429 -12.47 26.25 -18.13
N ALA A 430 -13.62 25.63 -17.82
CA ALA A 430 -13.78 24.82 -16.59
C ALA A 430 -12.73 23.70 -16.48
N GLY A 431 -12.41 23.01 -17.59
CA GLY A 431 -11.38 21.98 -17.61
C GLY A 431 -9.97 22.53 -17.32
N VAL A 432 -9.61 23.70 -17.90
CA VAL A 432 -8.34 24.37 -17.56
C VAL A 432 -8.32 24.72 -16.08
N LYS A 433 -9.39 25.33 -15.57
CA LYS A 433 -9.48 25.71 -14.15
C LYS A 433 -9.33 24.51 -13.21
N ARG A 434 -9.93 23.37 -13.55
CA ARG A 434 -9.80 22.12 -12.78
C ARG A 434 -8.36 21.62 -12.71
N ILE A 435 -7.63 21.65 -13.82
CA ILE A 435 -6.22 21.26 -13.87
C ILE A 435 -5.32 22.24 -13.14
N LEU A 436 -5.58 23.55 -13.26
CA LEU A 436 -4.85 24.56 -12.49
C LEU A 436 -5.07 24.37 -10.99
N SER A 437 -6.30 24.08 -10.55
CA SER A 437 -6.61 23.74 -9.15
C SER A 437 -5.81 22.53 -8.68
N LEU A 438 -5.80 21.43 -9.44
CA LEU A 438 -5.07 20.21 -9.09
C LEU A 438 -3.56 20.49 -8.98
N ALA A 439 -2.99 21.16 -9.98
CA ALA A 439 -1.58 21.54 -10.01
C ALA A 439 -1.20 22.37 -8.77
N TYR A 440 -1.97 23.42 -8.50
CA TYR A 440 -1.74 24.28 -7.36
C TYR A 440 -1.91 23.54 -6.03
N ALA A 441 -2.96 22.73 -5.87
CA ALA A 441 -3.18 21.96 -4.65
C ALA A 441 -2.00 21.04 -4.33
N MET A 442 -1.47 20.33 -5.33
CA MET A 442 -0.31 19.46 -5.16
C MET A 442 0.96 20.24 -4.79
N ILE A 443 1.25 21.33 -5.51
CA ILE A 443 2.46 22.14 -5.30
C ILE A 443 2.39 22.84 -3.95
N TRP A 444 1.30 23.57 -3.70
CA TRP A 444 1.08 24.29 -2.46
C TRP A 444 1.19 23.35 -1.26
N PHE A 445 0.55 22.18 -1.32
CA PHE A 445 0.59 21.22 -0.22
C PHE A 445 2.00 20.71 0.07
N TRP A 446 2.77 20.39 -0.97
CA TRP A 446 4.17 19.97 -0.82
C TRP A 446 5.08 21.08 -0.27
N GLU A 447 4.95 22.31 -0.79
CA GLU A 447 5.72 23.46 -0.31
C GLU A 447 5.44 23.77 1.16
N GLU A 448 4.16 23.73 1.54
CA GLU A 448 3.71 23.93 2.91
C GLU A 448 4.19 22.83 3.86
N HIS A 449 4.24 21.59 3.40
CA HIS A 449 4.84 20.49 4.16
C HIS A 449 6.33 20.74 4.42
N LYS A 450 7.11 21.12 3.40
CA LYS A 450 8.55 21.41 3.54
C LYS A 450 8.81 22.50 4.59
N VAL A 451 8.03 23.58 4.55
CA VAL A 451 8.17 24.68 5.51
C VAL A 451 7.87 24.22 6.94
N ARG A 452 6.79 23.45 7.14
CA ARG A 452 6.39 22.95 8.47
C ARG A 452 7.37 21.92 9.03
N ALA A 453 7.75 20.94 8.22
CA ALA A 453 8.72 19.92 8.61
C ALA A 453 10.05 20.57 9.05
N LYS A 454 10.55 21.53 8.27
CA LYS A 454 11.75 22.31 8.59
C LYS A 454 11.60 23.09 9.90
N THR A 455 10.48 23.79 10.08
CA THR A 455 10.24 24.62 11.28
C THR A 455 10.15 23.78 12.55
N ARG A 456 9.66 22.54 12.46
CA ARG A 456 9.54 21.60 13.57
C ARG A 456 10.75 20.67 13.74
N GLY A 457 11.79 20.82 12.91
CA GLY A 457 12.98 19.97 12.93
C GLY A 457 12.68 18.50 12.60
N LEU A 458 11.66 18.24 11.79
CA LEU A 458 11.27 16.91 11.34
C LEU A 458 11.79 16.65 9.91
N GLN A 459 11.98 15.36 9.57
CA GLN A 459 12.26 14.95 8.20
C GLN A 459 11.03 15.17 7.31
N LEU A 460 11.28 15.34 6.01
CA LEU A 460 10.23 15.39 4.99
C LEU A 460 9.56 14.03 4.88
N GLU A 461 8.26 14.03 4.64
CA GLU A 461 7.52 12.83 4.25
C GLU A 461 7.91 12.41 2.84
N SER A 462 8.14 11.11 2.65
CA SER A 462 8.48 10.51 1.35
C SER A 462 7.29 9.87 0.65
N GLN A 463 6.09 9.93 1.24
CA GLN A 463 4.89 9.27 0.73
C GLN A 463 3.70 10.24 0.72
N MET A 464 2.95 10.23 -0.37
CA MET A 464 1.70 10.97 -0.49
C MET A 464 0.61 10.07 -1.11
N VAL A 465 -0.58 10.08 -0.50
CA VAL A 465 -1.78 9.46 -1.05
C VAL A 465 -2.64 10.55 -1.67
N ILE A 466 -2.97 10.41 -2.95
CA ILE A 466 -3.83 11.36 -3.67
C ILE A 466 -5.13 10.63 -4.05
N LEU A 467 -6.26 11.12 -3.54
CA LEU A 467 -7.60 10.69 -3.90
C LEU A 467 -8.18 11.74 -4.88
N ILE A 468 -8.57 11.34 -6.09
CA ILE A 468 -9.22 12.23 -7.06
C ILE A 468 -10.58 11.65 -7.46
N ASP A 469 -11.65 12.27 -6.98
CA ASP A 469 -13.00 11.93 -7.37
C ASP A 469 -13.38 12.62 -8.69
N GLU A 470 -14.00 11.86 -9.58
CA GLU A 470 -14.37 12.25 -10.95
C GLU A 470 -13.23 13.00 -11.68
N ILE A 471 -12.10 12.33 -11.91
CA ILE A 471 -10.95 12.95 -12.60
C ILE A 471 -11.32 13.49 -13.99
N ASP A 472 -12.31 12.90 -14.64
CA ASP A 472 -12.80 13.25 -15.97
C ASP A 472 -13.77 14.44 -15.98
N ALA A 473 -14.20 14.92 -14.80
CA ALA A 473 -15.13 16.04 -14.68
C ALA A 473 -14.63 17.28 -15.44
N HIS A 474 -15.47 17.77 -16.36
CA HIS A 474 -15.20 18.93 -17.23
C HIS A 474 -13.98 18.82 -18.17
N LEU A 475 -13.31 17.66 -18.24
CA LEU A 475 -12.19 17.45 -19.14
C LEU A 475 -12.66 17.06 -20.53
N HIS A 476 -12.06 17.66 -21.56
CA HIS A 476 -12.28 17.24 -22.95
C HIS A 476 -11.72 15.82 -23.18
N PRO A 477 -12.33 14.96 -24.02
CA PRO A 477 -11.87 13.59 -24.24
C PRO A 477 -10.39 13.45 -24.61
N LYS A 478 -9.85 14.42 -25.38
CA LYS A 478 -8.41 14.47 -25.69
C LYS A 478 -7.53 14.53 -24.44
N TRP A 479 -7.95 15.23 -23.40
CA TRP A 479 -7.21 15.34 -22.13
C TRP A 479 -7.43 14.10 -21.27
N GLN A 480 -8.65 13.55 -21.25
CA GLN A 480 -8.95 12.31 -20.53
C GLN A 480 -8.02 11.16 -20.96
N ARG A 481 -7.62 11.12 -22.23
CA ARG A 481 -6.66 10.14 -22.77
C ARG A 481 -5.22 10.29 -22.27
N THR A 482 -4.86 11.45 -21.70
CA THR A 482 -3.49 11.73 -21.25
C THR A 482 -3.39 12.05 -19.77
N ILE A 483 -4.52 12.20 -19.06
CA ILE A 483 -4.57 12.79 -17.71
C ILE A 483 -3.77 12.00 -16.67
N LEU A 484 -3.92 10.67 -16.58
CA LEU A 484 -3.17 9.86 -15.63
C LEU A 484 -1.65 9.86 -15.92
N PRO A 485 -1.20 9.63 -17.17
CA PRO A 485 0.20 9.85 -17.53
C PRO A 485 0.74 11.22 -17.12
N SER A 486 -0.08 12.25 -17.30
CA SER A 486 0.29 13.65 -17.06
C SER A 486 0.43 13.95 -15.57
N ILE A 487 -0.49 13.43 -14.75
CA ILE A 487 -0.44 13.55 -13.28
C ILE A 487 0.80 12.85 -12.73
N LEU A 488 1.12 11.64 -13.19
CA LEU A 488 2.32 10.93 -12.74
C LEU A 488 3.60 11.68 -13.12
N LYS A 489 3.65 12.23 -14.34
CA LYS A 489 4.76 13.10 -14.75
C LYS A 489 4.87 14.34 -13.87
N ALA A 490 3.74 14.98 -13.54
CA ALA A 490 3.69 16.15 -12.67
C ALA A 490 4.14 15.85 -11.23
N ILE A 491 3.71 14.72 -10.66
CA ILE A 491 4.14 14.24 -9.33
C ILE A 491 5.67 14.14 -9.28
N ASN A 492 6.27 13.52 -10.30
CA ASN A 492 7.73 13.38 -10.38
C ASN A 492 8.48 14.73 -10.48
N LYS A 493 7.77 15.84 -10.75
CA LYS A 493 8.33 17.20 -10.74
C LYS A 493 8.28 17.87 -9.38
N LEU A 494 7.48 17.37 -8.44
CA LEU A 494 7.38 17.93 -7.08
C LEU A 494 8.65 17.61 -6.27
N HIS A 495 9.05 16.34 -6.23
CA HIS A 495 10.25 15.87 -5.56
C HIS A 495 10.64 14.45 -6.02
N THR A 496 11.93 14.16 -6.11
CA THR A 496 12.43 12.86 -6.61
C THR A 496 12.25 11.71 -5.63
N GLU A 497 12.15 12.00 -4.33
CA GLU A 497 12.00 11.01 -3.26
C GLU A 497 10.55 10.88 -2.76
N LEU A 498 9.60 11.56 -3.42
CA LEU A 498 8.19 11.49 -3.07
C LEU A 498 7.51 10.39 -3.90
N ASP A 499 7.22 9.27 -3.26
CA ASP A 499 6.37 8.24 -3.83
C ASP A 499 4.88 8.62 -3.65
N VAL A 500 4.06 8.23 -4.62
CA VAL A 500 2.62 8.54 -4.60
C VAL A 500 1.77 7.31 -4.85
N GLN A 501 0.81 7.09 -3.96
CA GLN A 501 -0.34 6.21 -4.19
C GLN A 501 -1.52 7.05 -4.69
N LEU A 502 -1.92 6.81 -5.93
CA LEU A 502 -3.00 7.51 -6.60
C LEU A 502 -4.26 6.63 -6.62
N LEU A 503 -5.36 7.12 -6.05
CA LEU A 503 -6.69 6.52 -6.16
C LEU A 503 -7.58 7.46 -6.95
N VAL A 504 -8.13 6.98 -8.06
CA VAL A 504 -8.89 7.82 -9.01
C VAL A 504 -10.23 7.20 -9.34
N ALA A 505 -11.30 7.94 -9.12
CA ALA A 505 -12.62 7.57 -9.60
C ALA A 505 -12.86 8.20 -10.99
N THR A 506 -13.38 7.41 -11.92
CA THR A 506 -13.67 7.86 -13.29
C THR A 506 -14.92 7.22 -13.86
N HIS A 507 -15.65 7.98 -14.68
CA HIS A 507 -16.72 7.48 -15.54
C HIS A 507 -16.27 7.30 -16.98
N SER A 508 -15.06 7.77 -17.31
CA SER A 508 -14.58 7.81 -18.67
C SER A 508 -13.74 6.57 -19.03
N PRO A 509 -14.07 5.86 -20.13
CA PRO A 509 -13.20 4.81 -20.66
C PRO A 509 -11.87 5.38 -21.17
N PHE A 510 -11.82 6.66 -21.54
CA PHE A 510 -10.59 7.29 -22.02
C PHE A 510 -9.53 7.39 -20.93
N VAL A 511 -9.97 7.61 -19.69
CA VAL A 511 -9.08 7.62 -18.52
C VAL A 511 -8.51 6.23 -18.28
N VAL A 512 -9.34 5.18 -18.35
CA VAL A 512 -8.87 3.79 -18.18
C VAL A 512 -7.92 3.39 -19.31
N ALA A 513 -8.26 3.71 -20.56
CA ALA A 513 -7.41 3.45 -21.72
C ALA A 513 -6.07 4.22 -21.66
N SER A 514 -6.00 5.35 -20.95
CA SER A 514 -4.74 6.09 -20.75
C SER A 514 -3.66 5.29 -20.00
N LEU A 515 -4.03 4.17 -19.37
CA LEU A 515 -3.11 3.27 -18.66
C LEU A 515 -2.38 2.26 -19.56
N GLU A 516 -2.77 2.09 -20.82
CA GLU A 516 -2.29 0.99 -21.68
C GLU A 516 -0.75 0.82 -21.72
N ASN A 517 0.00 1.93 -21.68
CA ASN A 517 1.46 1.93 -21.74
C ASN A 517 2.14 2.21 -20.39
N LEU A 518 1.36 2.35 -19.32
CA LEU A 518 1.86 2.69 -17.99
C LEU A 518 1.58 1.61 -16.94
N TYR A 519 0.57 0.77 -17.17
CA TYR A 519 0.08 -0.19 -16.21
C TYR A 519 1.14 -1.24 -15.85
N THR A 520 1.37 -1.41 -14.55
CA THR A 520 2.28 -2.40 -13.98
C THR A 520 1.47 -3.31 -13.04
N PRO A 521 1.16 -4.56 -13.41
CA PRO A 521 0.26 -5.43 -12.63
C PRO A 521 0.63 -5.64 -11.15
N SER A 522 1.92 -5.56 -10.81
CA SER A 522 2.37 -5.68 -9.42
C SER A 522 2.14 -4.41 -8.59
N LYS A 523 2.03 -3.23 -9.22
CA LYS A 523 1.96 -1.91 -8.58
C LYS A 523 0.66 -1.16 -8.81
N ASP A 524 -0.15 -1.58 -9.78
CA ASP A 524 -1.38 -0.91 -10.17
C ASP A 524 -2.58 -1.85 -10.15
N GLY A 525 -3.78 -1.28 -9.96
CA GLY A 525 -5.04 -2.00 -9.93
C GLY A 525 -6.17 -1.24 -10.60
N VAL A 526 -7.10 -1.99 -11.21
CA VAL A 526 -8.38 -1.47 -11.71
C VAL A 526 -9.49 -2.15 -10.93
N PHE A 527 -10.42 -1.36 -10.41
CA PHE A 527 -11.53 -1.81 -9.60
C PHE A 527 -12.83 -1.33 -10.25
N ASN A 528 -13.85 -2.18 -10.28
CA ASN A 528 -15.15 -1.82 -10.83
C ASN A 528 -16.26 -2.03 -9.80
N PHE A 529 -17.07 -1.00 -9.61
CA PHE A 529 -18.36 -1.15 -8.96
C PHE A 529 -19.37 -1.72 -9.95
N LYS A 530 -20.09 -2.76 -9.52
CA LYS A 530 -21.18 -3.38 -10.30
C LYS A 530 -22.42 -3.55 -9.45
N LEU A 531 -23.58 -3.34 -10.07
CA LEU A 531 -24.86 -3.74 -9.51
C LEU A 531 -25.14 -5.21 -9.86
N THR A 532 -25.31 -6.05 -8.85
CA THR A 532 -25.68 -7.46 -8.99
C THR A 532 -27.07 -7.69 -8.39
N THR A 533 -27.62 -8.89 -8.59
CA THR A 533 -28.88 -9.30 -7.97
C THR A 533 -28.83 -9.29 -6.44
N SER A 534 -27.63 -9.39 -5.85
CA SER A 534 -27.39 -9.36 -4.40
C SER A 534 -26.96 -7.98 -3.87
N GLY A 535 -26.97 -6.94 -4.70
CA GLY A 535 -26.63 -5.57 -4.31
C GLY A 535 -25.41 -5.02 -5.04
N ILE A 536 -24.75 -4.03 -4.45
CA ILE A 536 -23.57 -3.40 -5.05
C ILE A 536 -22.31 -4.17 -4.62
N SER A 537 -21.43 -4.46 -5.58
CA SER A 537 -20.15 -5.14 -5.36
C SER A 537 -18.98 -4.31 -5.93
N LEU A 538 -17.81 -4.45 -5.32
CA LEU A 538 -16.55 -3.86 -5.80
C LEU A 538 -15.58 -5.00 -6.08
N GLU A 539 -15.12 -5.11 -7.33
CA GLU A 539 -14.23 -6.18 -7.77
C GLU A 539 -12.96 -5.60 -8.36
N MET A 540 -11.81 -6.20 -8.07
CA MET A 540 -10.60 -5.94 -8.84
C MET A 540 -10.70 -6.68 -10.17
N ILE A 541 -10.51 -5.97 -11.28
CA ILE A 541 -10.55 -6.52 -12.63
C ILE A 541 -9.12 -6.52 -13.19
N GLU A 542 -8.76 -7.61 -13.87
CA GLU A 542 -7.52 -7.66 -14.63
C GLU A 542 -7.53 -6.60 -15.74
N PHE A 543 -6.52 -5.75 -15.76
CA PHE A 543 -6.37 -4.76 -16.82
C PHE A 543 -5.93 -5.43 -18.11
N ILE A 544 -6.74 -5.28 -19.15
CA ILE A 544 -6.46 -5.78 -20.50
C ILE A 544 -6.41 -4.58 -21.43
N ASN A 545 -5.36 -4.48 -22.25
CA ASN A 545 -5.35 -3.53 -23.36
C ASN A 545 -6.38 -3.97 -24.40
N ARG A 546 -7.40 -3.14 -24.64
CA ARG A 546 -8.50 -3.46 -25.56
C ARG A 546 -8.38 -2.73 -26.91
N GLY A 547 -7.42 -1.82 -27.08
CA GLY A 547 -7.22 -1.04 -28.30
C GLY A 547 -8.33 0.00 -28.49
N PRO A 548 -9.22 -0.13 -29.50
CA PRO A 548 -10.28 0.85 -29.74
C PRO A 548 -11.17 1.11 -28.52
N ILE A 549 -11.54 2.38 -28.30
CA ILE A 549 -12.33 2.79 -27.13
C ILE A 549 -13.68 2.08 -27.03
N GLY A 550 -14.28 1.72 -28.18
CA GLY A 550 -15.53 0.96 -28.22
C GLY A 550 -15.43 -0.37 -27.48
N ARG A 551 -14.26 -1.03 -27.49
CA ARG A 551 -14.05 -2.28 -26.75
C ARG A 551 -13.92 -2.09 -25.24
N TYR A 552 -13.53 -0.89 -24.79
CA TYR A 552 -13.61 -0.54 -23.38
C TYR A 552 -15.07 -0.34 -22.98
N LEU A 553 -15.84 0.41 -23.77
CA LEU A 553 -17.27 0.64 -23.53
C LEU A 553 -18.05 -0.67 -23.40
N THR A 554 -17.80 -1.64 -24.29
CA THR A 554 -18.48 -2.95 -24.24
C THR A 554 -17.84 -3.96 -23.29
N SER A 555 -16.87 -3.55 -22.48
CA SER A 555 -16.25 -4.44 -21.50
C SER A 555 -17.03 -4.44 -20.19
N THR A 556 -16.73 -5.42 -19.34
CA THR A 556 -17.26 -5.52 -17.98
C THR A 556 -16.94 -4.34 -17.06
N LEU A 557 -16.15 -3.35 -17.51
CA LEU A 557 -15.87 -2.10 -16.80
C LEU A 557 -17.01 -1.07 -16.96
N PHE A 558 -17.70 -1.07 -18.10
CA PHE A 558 -18.70 -0.07 -18.47
C PHE A 558 -20.04 -0.69 -18.93
N ASP A 559 -20.04 -1.99 -19.23
CA ASP A 559 -21.22 -2.82 -19.49
C ASP A 559 -22.18 -2.26 -20.56
N LEU A 560 -21.62 -1.55 -21.55
CA LEU A 560 -22.40 -1.04 -22.67
C LEU A 560 -22.67 -2.19 -23.66
N GLY A 561 -23.90 -2.36 -24.12
CA GLY A 561 -24.22 -3.44 -25.07
C GLY A 561 -23.53 -3.28 -26.42
N GLU A 562 -23.65 -2.09 -27.02
CA GLU A 562 -22.96 -1.72 -28.26
C GLU A 562 -22.34 -0.31 -28.13
N PRO A 563 -21.16 -0.04 -28.72
CA PRO A 563 -20.50 1.26 -28.64
C PRO A 563 -21.11 2.25 -29.64
N ARG A 564 -22.43 2.37 -29.63
CA ARG A 564 -23.25 3.11 -30.61
C ARG A 564 -24.30 3.95 -29.89
N SER A 565 -25.06 4.72 -30.66
CA SER A 565 -26.25 5.39 -30.13
C SER A 565 -27.30 4.36 -29.69
N ASN A 566 -28.18 4.73 -28.76
CA ASN A 566 -29.26 3.84 -28.28
C ASN A 566 -30.15 3.30 -29.42
N GLY A 567 -30.36 4.11 -30.47
CA GLY A 567 -31.11 3.68 -31.66
C GLY A 567 -30.33 2.64 -32.49
N GLY A 568 -29.04 2.89 -32.69
CA GLY A 568 -28.11 1.96 -33.34
C GLY A 568 -28.03 0.62 -32.62
N GLU A 569 -27.89 0.63 -31.29
CA GLU A 569 -27.87 -0.59 -30.47
C GLU A 569 -29.16 -1.40 -30.63
N LYS A 570 -30.33 -0.74 -30.56
CA LYS A 570 -31.62 -1.41 -30.71
C LYS A 570 -31.76 -2.06 -32.08
N ILE A 571 -31.39 -1.36 -33.15
CA ILE A 571 -31.57 -1.92 -34.51
C ILE A 571 -30.58 -3.05 -34.79
N ILE A 572 -29.35 -3.00 -34.25
CA ILE A 572 -28.41 -4.13 -34.30
C ILE A 572 -29.00 -5.33 -33.56
N ALA A 573 -29.60 -5.13 -32.38
CA ALA A 573 -30.24 -6.20 -31.63
C ALA A 573 -31.49 -6.77 -32.33
N ASP A 574 -32.25 -5.95 -33.04
CA ASP A 574 -33.36 -6.42 -33.90
C ASP A 574 -32.82 -7.23 -35.09
N ALA A 575 -31.76 -6.75 -35.75
CA ALA A 575 -31.11 -7.42 -36.86
C ALA A 575 -30.52 -8.79 -36.49
N ARG A 576 -29.76 -8.86 -35.37
CA ARG A 576 -29.22 -10.13 -34.85
C ARG A 576 -30.33 -11.13 -34.51
N ARG A 577 -31.47 -10.67 -33.96
CA ARG A 577 -32.62 -11.55 -33.72
C ARG A 577 -33.19 -12.15 -35.00
N LEU A 578 -33.19 -11.42 -36.11
CA LEU A 578 -33.62 -11.96 -37.40
C LEU A 578 -32.62 -12.99 -37.92
N ILE A 579 -31.32 -12.67 -37.87
CA ILE A 579 -30.23 -13.58 -38.25
C ILE A 579 -30.32 -14.89 -37.46
N ASP A 580 -30.43 -14.81 -36.13
CA ASP A 580 -30.50 -15.96 -35.23
C ASP A 580 -31.79 -16.78 -35.45
N SER A 581 -32.90 -16.13 -35.79
CA SER A 581 -34.17 -16.81 -36.05
C SER A 581 -34.22 -17.52 -37.41
N GLY A 582 -33.36 -17.13 -38.35
CA GLY A 582 -33.40 -17.61 -39.73
C GLY A 582 -34.72 -17.31 -40.46
N THR A 583 -35.41 -16.23 -40.10
CA THR A 583 -36.69 -15.88 -40.74
C THR A 583 -36.48 -15.50 -42.21
N GLU A 584 -37.41 -15.92 -43.07
CA GLU A 584 -37.43 -15.59 -44.50
C GLU A 584 -38.49 -14.52 -44.84
N GLU A 585 -39.07 -13.87 -43.81
CA GLU A 585 -40.12 -12.87 -43.99
C GLU A 585 -39.55 -11.57 -44.60
N LYS A 586 -39.55 -11.50 -45.94
CA LYS A 586 -39.00 -10.37 -46.73
C LYS A 586 -39.41 -8.98 -46.21
N LEU A 587 -40.68 -8.80 -45.82
CA LEU A 587 -41.19 -7.49 -45.36
C LEU A 587 -40.57 -7.07 -44.02
N LEU A 588 -40.27 -8.03 -43.15
CA LEU A 588 -39.60 -7.78 -41.87
C LEU A 588 -38.12 -7.51 -42.07
N ILE A 589 -37.47 -8.28 -42.96
CA ILE A 589 -36.05 -8.09 -43.35
C ILE A 589 -35.86 -6.72 -43.98
N GLN A 590 -36.68 -6.34 -44.98
CA GLN A 590 -36.63 -5.03 -45.63
C GLN A 590 -36.82 -3.91 -44.60
N LYS A 591 -37.80 -4.05 -43.70
CA LYS A 591 -38.02 -3.05 -42.66
C LYS A 591 -36.81 -2.88 -41.74
N VAL A 592 -36.12 -3.97 -41.37
CA VAL A 592 -34.90 -3.86 -40.56
C VAL A 592 -33.75 -3.28 -41.38
N HIS A 593 -33.62 -3.65 -42.65
CA HIS A 593 -32.62 -3.09 -43.57
C HIS A 593 -32.76 -1.57 -43.73
N ASP A 594 -33.96 -1.06 -44.01
CA ASP A 594 -34.24 0.38 -44.14
C ASP A 594 -33.89 1.15 -42.85
N ASN A 595 -34.17 0.52 -41.70
CA ASN A 595 -33.78 1.09 -40.41
C ASN A 595 -32.26 1.04 -40.20
N LEU A 596 -31.57 -0.04 -40.58
CA LEU A 596 -30.11 -0.12 -40.51
C LEU A 596 -29.47 0.98 -41.36
N GLN A 597 -29.96 1.25 -42.57
CA GLN A 597 -29.48 2.35 -43.42
C GLN A 597 -29.70 3.73 -42.79
N THR A 598 -30.72 3.87 -41.94
CA THR A 598 -30.99 5.12 -41.22
C THR A 598 -30.03 5.33 -40.04
N TRP A 599 -29.62 4.26 -39.37
CA TRP A 599 -28.89 4.31 -38.09
C TRP A 599 -27.41 3.97 -38.18
N LEU A 600 -26.99 3.26 -39.23
CA LEU A 600 -25.60 2.87 -39.47
C LEU A 600 -25.00 3.70 -40.59
N ALA A 601 -23.70 3.99 -40.47
CA ALA A 601 -22.93 4.58 -41.56
C ALA A 601 -22.65 3.52 -42.63
N ASP A 602 -22.43 3.93 -43.88
CA ASP A 602 -22.19 3.03 -45.01
C ASP A 602 -20.97 2.09 -44.80
N ASP A 603 -20.01 2.51 -43.97
CA ASP A 603 -18.80 1.76 -43.63
C ASP A 603 -18.88 1.01 -42.28
N ASP A 604 -20.06 0.93 -41.66
CA ASP A 604 -20.23 0.23 -40.39
C ASP A 604 -19.86 -1.26 -40.51
N PRO A 605 -19.04 -1.80 -39.58
CA PRO A 605 -18.54 -3.18 -39.66
C PRO A 605 -19.62 -4.25 -39.51
N PHE A 606 -20.86 -3.90 -39.16
CA PHE A 606 -21.99 -4.83 -39.12
C PHE A 606 -22.55 -5.14 -40.52
N TRP A 607 -22.34 -4.29 -41.52
CA TRP A 607 -22.89 -4.48 -42.87
C TRP A 607 -22.54 -5.82 -43.51
N PRO A 608 -21.30 -6.33 -43.48
CA PRO A 608 -20.97 -7.61 -44.08
C PRO A 608 -21.76 -8.79 -43.48
N GLU A 609 -22.02 -8.77 -42.17
CA GLU A 609 -22.81 -9.79 -41.48
C GLU A 609 -24.28 -9.71 -41.88
N TRP A 610 -24.84 -8.50 -41.93
CA TRP A 610 -26.23 -8.28 -42.31
C TRP A 610 -26.50 -8.62 -43.77
N LEU A 611 -25.67 -8.16 -44.70
CA LEU A 611 -25.84 -8.39 -46.14
C LEU A 611 -25.72 -9.88 -46.46
N PHE A 612 -24.76 -10.58 -45.85
CA PHE A 612 -24.66 -12.04 -45.99
C PHE A 612 -25.96 -12.78 -45.62
N PHE A 613 -26.71 -12.30 -44.63
CA PHE A 613 -28.00 -12.87 -44.25
C PHE A 613 -29.15 -12.41 -45.15
N SER A 614 -29.14 -11.15 -45.58
CA SER A 614 -30.31 -10.49 -46.17
C SER A 614 -30.29 -10.39 -47.69
N ASP A 615 -29.15 -10.55 -48.35
CA ASP A 615 -28.98 -10.35 -49.80
C ASP A 615 -30.01 -11.14 -50.63
N ASP A 616 -30.27 -12.41 -50.28
CA ASP A 616 -31.24 -13.27 -50.98
C ASP A 616 -32.72 -12.81 -50.83
N TYR A 617 -32.98 -11.90 -49.90
CA TYR A 617 -34.33 -11.43 -49.55
C TYR A 617 -34.58 -9.95 -49.89
N LEU A 618 -33.51 -9.22 -50.22
CA LEU A 618 -33.53 -7.79 -50.55
C LEU A 618 -33.58 -7.50 -52.06
N GLU A 619 -33.58 -8.53 -52.93
CA GLU A 619 -33.83 -8.38 -54.37
C GLU A 619 -35.34 -8.45 -54.72
N ASP A 620 -35.78 -7.38 -55.40
CA ASP A 620 -37.09 -6.99 -55.97
C ASP A 620 -38.39 -7.51 -55.34
#